data_AF-A0A6G3MKD6-F1
#
_entry.id   AF-A0A6G3MKD6-F1
#
_cell.length_a   1.000
_cell.length_b   1.000
_cell.length_c   1.000
_cell.angle_alpha   90.00
_cell.angle_beta   90.00
_cell.angle_gamma   90.00
#
_symmetry.space_group_name_H-M   'P 1'
#
loop_
_entity.id
_entity.type
_entity.pdbx_description
1 polymer ?
#
loop_
_entity_poly.entity_id
_entity_poly.type
_entity_poly.pdbx_seq_one_letter_code
_entity_poly.pdbx_strand_id
1 'polypeptide(L)'
;KQFKRRIKIMRPAIAAAMCIGIGSHFRNYVYAKNNIYEKKMKNFVFPKRNELIKRLKNEEFDVLIIGGGATGAGVAYAASSYGLKVALVERNDYSSETSSKSTKLIHGGLRYLHKAISRLDYSEFELVTESLNERKLLLRNCPNMVNSLPILLPCTGFRDFFFQAFGLALYELISLDRSMMPKYASKKKITELFPYMNMNKFSNG
;
A
#
# COMPACT_ATOMS: atom_id res chain seq x y z
N LYS A 1 38.06 -22.56 11.30
CA LYS A 1 36.79 -23.33 11.49
C LYS A 1 35.96 -22.90 12.71
N GLN A 2 36.53 -22.33 13.78
CA GLN A 2 35.75 -21.81 14.94
C GLN A 2 35.03 -20.46 14.69
N PHE A 3 35.52 -19.60 13.79
CA PHE A 3 34.91 -18.29 13.51
C PHE A 3 33.53 -18.39 12.82
N LYS A 4 33.35 -19.38 11.93
CA LYS A 4 32.06 -19.63 11.24
C LYS A 4 30.96 -20.19 12.16
N ARG A 5 31.31 -20.73 13.34
CA ARG A 5 30.31 -21.25 14.31
C ARG A 5 29.73 -20.15 15.23
N ARG A 6 30.47 -19.07 15.53
CA ARG A 6 29.95 -17.94 16.32
C ARG A 6 28.94 -17.07 15.56
N ILE A 7 29.07 -16.94 14.24
CA ILE A 7 28.13 -16.17 13.39
C ILE A 7 26.76 -16.87 13.25
N LYS A 8 26.69 -18.20 13.42
CA LYS A 8 25.44 -18.94 13.26
C LYS A 8 24.52 -18.87 14.51
N ILE A 9 25.08 -18.55 15.68
CA ILE A 9 24.33 -18.41 16.95
C ILE A 9 23.91 -16.96 17.22
N MET A 10 24.53 -15.97 16.56
CA MET A 10 24.18 -14.54 16.70
C MET A 10 23.03 -14.05 15.79
N ARG A 11 22.55 -14.87 14.85
CA ARG A 11 21.50 -14.46 13.90
C ARG A 11 20.09 -14.29 14.49
N PRO A 12 19.61 -15.09 15.47
CA PRO A 12 18.29 -14.86 16.04
C PRO A 12 18.29 -13.77 17.14
N ALA A 13 19.37 -13.62 17.90
CA ALA A 13 19.44 -12.66 19.01
C ALA A 13 19.62 -11.20 18.56
N ILE A 14 20.38 -10.96 17.49
CA ILE A 14 20.57 -9.60 16.94
C ILE A 14 19.36 -9.15 16.12
N ALA A 15 18.69 -10.06 15.41
CA ALA A 15 17.46 -9.75 14.70
C ALA A 15 16.32 -9.32 15.65
N ALA A 16 16.23 -9.96 16.84
CA ALA A 16 15.25 -9.58 17.86
C ALA A 16 15.57 -8.20 18.49
N ALA A 17 16.84 -7.89 18.76
CA ALA A 17 17.24 -6.59 19.33
C ALA A 17 17.16 -5.44 18.31
N MET A 18 17.46 -5.69 17.02
CA MET A 18 17.33 -4.70 15.95
C MET A 18 15.87 -4.35 15.63
N CYS A 19 14.92 -5.28 15.78
CA CYS A 19 13.51 -5.00 15.51
C CYS A 19 12.89 -4.00 16.51
N ILE A 20 13.41 -3.92 17.73
CA ILE A 20 12.88 -3.01 18.76
C ILE A 20 13.52 -1.61 18.65
N GLY A 21 14.84 -1.55 18.39
CA GLY A 21 15.60 -0.28 18.30
C GLY A 21 15.47 0.45 16.95
N ILE A 22 15.41 -0.27 15.82
CA ILE A 22 15.25 0.36 14.49
C ILE A 22 13.83 0.90 14.33
N GLY A 23 12.83 0.21 14.92
CA GLY A 23 11.43 0.65 14.88
C GLY A 23 11.15 1.95 15.63
N SER A 24 11.93 2.28 16.67
CA SER A 24 11.85 3.53 17.42
C SER A 24 12.71 4.63 16.79
N HIS A 25 13.92 4.31 16.31
CA HIS A 25 14.76 5.29 15.60
C HIS A 25 14.18 5.70 14.25
N PHE A 26 13.62 4.77 13.49
CA PHE A 26 12.90 5.07 12.25
C PHE A 26 11.55 5.75 12.52
N ARG A 27 10.86 5.43 13.62
CA ARG A 27 9.67 6.21 14.04
C ARG A 27 10.05 7.65 14.35
N ASN A 28 11.10 7.87 15.12
CA ASN A 28 11.56 9.21 15.46
C ASN A 28 12.08 9.96 14.22
N TYR A 29 12.68 9.27 13.26
CA TYR A 29 13.09 9.85 11.98
C TYR A 29 11.89 10.25 11.11
N VAL A 30 10.88 9.37 10.96
CA VAL A 30 9.64 9.68 10.22
C VAL A 30 8.85 10.78 10.94
N TYR A 31 8.79 10.76 12.26
CA TYR A 31 8.11 11.79 13.06
C TYR A 31 8.83 13.15 12.97
N ALA A 32 10.16 13.17 13.08
CA ALA A 32 10.97 14.38 12.90
C ALA A 32 10.85 14.91 11.46
N LYS A 33 10.86 14.04 10.45
CA LYS A 33 10.63 14.41 9.05
C LYS A 33 9.23 14.99 8.88
N ASN A 34 8.18 14.33 9.38
CA ASN A 34 6.81 14.84 9.32
C ASN A 34 6.68 16.23 9.98
N ASN A 35 7.33 16.45 11.12
CA ASN A 35 7.31 17.74 11.82
C ASN A 35 8.06 18.86 11.04
N ILE A 36 9.18 18.52 10.38
CA ILE A 36 9.92 19.42 9.48
C ILE A 36 9.10 19.74 8.21
N TYR A 37 8.46 18.73 7.62
CA TYR A 37 7.60 18.90 6.44
C TYR A 37 6.34 19.68 6.77
N GLU A 38 5.68 19.44 7.90
CA GLU A 38 4.54 20.24 8.40
C GLU A 38 4.95 21.69 8.61
N LYS A 39 6.12 21.95 9.22
CA LYS A 39 6.63 23.30 9.42
C LYS A 39 6.98 24.00 8.09
N LYS A 40 7.53 23.27 7.11
CA LYS A 40 7.76 23.78 5.75
C LYS A 40 6.47 24.05 4.99
N MET A 41 5.46 23.17 5.12
CA MET A 41 4.15 23.30 4.46
C MET A 41 3.33 24.48 5.01
N LYS A 42 3.41 24.77 6.31
CA LYS A 42 2.73 25.94 6.90
C LYS A 42 3.11 27.28 6.26
N ASN A 43 4.34 27.38 5.75
CA ASN A 43 4.86 28.57 5.07
C ASN A 43 4.98 28.38 3.56
N PHE A 44 4.48 27.27 3.00
CA PHE A 44 4.57 26.99 1.59
C PHE A 44 3.49 27.78 0.84
N VAL A 45 3.92 28.77 0.08
CA VAL A 45 3.05 29.48 -0.86
C VAL A 45 3.10 28.74 -2.19
N PHE A 46 1.93 28.32 -2.69
CA PHE A 46 1.84 27.71 -4.00
C PHE A 46 2.33 28.71 -5.07
N PRO A 47 3.32 28.35 -5.90
CA PRO A 47 3.80 29.22 -6.96
C PRO A 47 2.67 29.49 -7.96
N LYS A 48 2.59 30.72 -8.48
CA LYS A 48 1.58 31.08 -9.48
C LYS A 48 1.88 30.37 -10.80
N ARG A 49 0.84 29.97 -11.53
CA ARG A 49 0.98 29.30 -12.85
C ARG A 49 1.92 30.06 -13.81
N ASN A 50 1.81 31.39 -13.86
CA ASN A 50 2.65 32.22 -14.73
C ASN A 50 4.14 32.15 -14.36
N GLU A 51 4.45 32.01 -13.08
CA GLU A 51 5.83 31.84 -12.59
C GLU A 51 6.37 30.47 -12.97
N LEU A 52 5.58 29.41 -12.77
CA LEU A 52 5.94 28.05 -13.19
C LEU A 52 6.23 27.96 -14.69
N ILE A 53 5.42 28.62 -15.53
CA ILE A 53 5.63 28.66 -16.98
C ILE A 53 6.93 29.40 -17.32
N LYS A 54 7.25 30.51 -16.64
CA LYS A 54 8.53 31.22 -16.84
C LYS A 54 9.71 30.34 -16.49
N ARG A 55 9.65 29.64 -15.36
CA ARG A 55 10.69 28.69 -14.94
C ARG A 55 10.86 27.58 -15.96
N LEU A 56 9.76 26.99 -16.44
CA LEU A 56 9.79 25.94 -17.46
C LEU A 56 10.47 26.37 -18.78
N LYS A 57 10.41 27.66 -19.13
CA LYS A 57 11.04 28.20 -20.35
C LYS A 57 12.51 28.60 -20.17
N ASN A 58 12.88 29.03 -18.97
CA ASN A 58 14.16 29.70 -18.71
C ASN A 58 15.15 28.86 -17.88
N GLU A 59 14.69 27.75 -17.31
CA GLU A 59 15.50 26.87 -16.48
C GLU A 59 15.67 25.51 -17.16
N GLU A 60 16.85 24.90 -16.98
CA GLU A 60 17.05 23.49 -17.33
C GLU A 60 16.55 22.58 -16.21
N PHE A 61 16.03 21.42 -16.59
CA PHE A 61 15.50 20.37 -15.70
C PHE A 61 16.16 19.04 -16.07
N ASP A 62 16.45 18.22 -15.07
CA ASP A 62 17.04 16.89 -15.28
C ASP A 62 16.01 15.90 -15.83
N VAL A 63 14.74 16.05 -15.42
CA VAL A 63 13.65 15.15 -15.78
C VAL A 63 12.40 15.94 -16.11
N LEU A 64 11.82 15.67 -17.29
CA LEU A 64 10.49 16.13 -17.68
C LEU A 64 9.50 14.96 -17.63
N ILE A 65 8.44 15.12 -16.86
CA ILE A 65 7.35 14.15 -16.70
C ILE A 65 6.11 14.68 -17.40
N ILE A 66 5.54 13.86 -18.28
CA ILE A 66 4.30 14.17 -18.99
C ILE A 66 3.17 13.35 -18.38
N GLY A 67 2.19 14.04 -17.79
CA GLY A 67 1.05 13.43 -17.11
C GLY A 67 1.11 13.58 -15.59
N GLY A 68 0.12 14.25 -15.01
CA GLY A 68 -0.07 14.50 -13.59
C GLY A 68 -1.06 13.53 -12.91
N GLY A 69 -1.15 12.30 -13.40
CA GLY A 69 -1.85 11.20 -12.72
C GLY A 69 -1.02 10.58 -11.60
N ALA A 70 -1.55 9.53 -10.96
CA ALA A 70 -0.89 8.84 -9.84
C ALA A 70 0.54 8.38 -10.17
N THR A 71 0.75 7.82 -11.37
CA THR A 71 2.08 7.38 -11.82
C THR A 71 3.04 8.56 -11.96
N GLY A 72 2.64 9.63 -12.66
CA GLY A 72 3.49 10.80 -12.86
C GLY A 72 3.83 11.52 -11.56
N ALA A 73 2.87 11.63 -10.65
CA ALA A 73 3.10 12.16 -9.31
C ALA A 73 4.10 11.29 -8.50
N GLY A 74 3.96 9.96 -8.58
CA GLY A 74 4.89 9.02 -7.93
C GLY A 74 6.32 9.13 -8.48
N VAL A 75 6.47 9.20 -9.81
CA VAL A 75 7.77 9.41 -10.46
C VAL A 75 8.36 10.77 -10.09
N ALA A 76 7.55 11.84 -10.07
CA ALA A 76 8.02 13.16 -9.67
C ALA A 76 8.50 13.20 -8.22
N TYR A 77 7.76 12.53 -7.31
CA TYR A 77 8.16 12.38 -5.92
C TYR A 77 9.46 11.60 -5.77
N ALA A 78 9.60 10.47 -6.47
CA ALA A 78 10.82 9.67 -6.43
C ALA A 78 12.03 10.46 -6.95
N ALA A 79 11.93 11.05 -8.15
CA ALA A 79 13.02 11.81 -8.77
C ALA A 79 13.43 13.03 -7.94
N SER A 80 12.46 13.80 -7.43
CA SER A 80 12.76 14.95 -6.56
C SER A 80 13.35 14.54 -5.21
N SER A 81 12.98 13.37 -4.68
CA SER A 81 13.57 12.82 -3.44
C SER A 81 15.04 12.42 -3.61
N TYR A 82 15.48 12.13 -4.83
CA TYR A 82 16.89 11.93 -5.18
C TYR A 82 17.64 13.25 -5.45
N GLY A 83 16.98 14.40 -5.32
CA GLY A 83 17.59 15.72 -5.52
C GLY A 83 17.60 16.19 -6.97
N LEU A 84 16.94 15.48 -7.88
CA LEU A 84 16.83 15.89 -9.28
C LEU A 84 15.89 17.10 -9.42
N LYS A 85 16.19 17.95 -10.39
CA LYS A 85 15.35 19.06 -10.78
C LYS A 85 14.29 18.59 -11.77
N VAL A 86 13.06 18.42 -11.27
CA VAL A 86 11.96 17.79 -12.01
C VAL A 86 10.95 18.84 -12.50
N ALA A 87 10.57 18.75 -13.76
CA ALA A 87 9.39 19.41 -14.31
C ALA A 87 8.28 18.37 -14.55
N LEU A 88 7.05 18.69 -14.17
CA LEU A 88 5.88 17.86 -14.49
C LEU A 88 4.83 18.74 -15.17
N VAL A 89 4.35 18.28 -16.32
CA VAL A 89 3.29 18.95 -17.08
C VAL A 89 2.05 18.05 -17.18
N GLU A 90 0.89 18.64 -16.93
CA GLU A 90 -0.42 18.01 -17.09
C GLU A 90 -1.28 18.91 -17.99
N ARG A 91 -2.04 18.29 -18.89
CA ARG A 91 -2.91 18.98 -19.83
C ARG A 91 -4.13 19.56 -19.11
N ASN A 92 -4.73 18.77 -18.23
CA ASN A 92 -5.96 19.09 -17.50
C ASN A 92 -5.64 19.47 -16.05
N ASP A 93 -6.46 19.02 -15.10
CA ASP A 93 -6.17 19.08 -13.67
C ASP A 93 -5.45 17.81 -13.19
N TYR A 94 -4.73 17.91 -12.08
CA TYR A 94 -4.02 16.78 -11.49
C TYR A 94 -5.00 15.64 -11.17
N SER A 95 -4.59 14.41 -11.48
CA SER A 95 -5.41 13.19 -11.29
C SER A 95 -6.77 13.16 -11.99
N SER A 96 -7.09 14.08 -12.91
CA SER A 96 -8.42 14.22 -13.52
C SER A 96 -8.92 13.01 -14.34
N GLU A 97 -8.02 12.14 -14.81
CA GLU A 97 -8.39 10.95 -15.58
C GLU A 97 -8.52 9.69 -14.71
N THR A 98 -7.98 8.53 -15.14
CA THR A 98 -8.13 7.22 -14.48
C THR A 98 -7.81 7.25 -12.99
N SER A 99 -6.86 8.10 -12.56
CA SER A 99 -6.47 8.23 -11.16
C SER A 99 -7.62 8.69 -10.25
N SER A 100 -8.57 9.50 -10.74
CA SER A 100 -9.76 9.92 -9.97
C SER A 100 -10.97 8.98 -10.14
N LYS A 101 -10.99 8.19 -11.21
CA LYS A 101 -12.12 7.33 -11.63
C LYS A 101 -12.00 5.87 -11.15
N SER A 102 -11.13 5.61 -10.18
CA SER A 102 -10.97 4.26 -9.60
C SER A 102 -12.10 3.90 -8.61
N THR A 103 -12.10 2.65 -8.16
CA THR A 103 -12.95 2.18 -7.05
C THR A 103 -12.57 2.80 -5.71
N LYS A 104 -11.44 3.53 -5.65
CA LYS A 104 -10.85 4.10 -4.42
C LYS A 104 -10.51 3.05 -3.37
N LEU A 105 -10.24 1.81 -3.81
CA LEU A 105 -9.82 0.70 -2.97
C LEU A 105 -8.39 0.28 -3.34
N ILE A 106 -7.51 0.25 -2.34
CA ILE A 106 -6.18 -0.34 -2.47
C ILE A 106 -6.29 -1.79 -1.99
N HIS A 107 -6.38 -2.73 -2.92
CA HIS A 107 -6.47 -4.15 -2.61
C HIS A 107 -5.22 -4.89 -3.04
N GLY A 108 -4.70 -5.80 -2.21
CA GLY A 108 -3.52 -6.60 -2.57
C GLY A 108 -3.85 -7.82 -3.44
N GLY A 109 -5.02 -7.86 -4.10
CA GLY A 109 -5.23 -8.80 -5.19
C GLY A 109 -5.52 -10.25 -4.79
N LEU A 110 -6.43 -10.52 -3.85
CA LEU A 110 -6.81 -11.90 -3.48
C LEU A 110 -7.22 -12.76 -4.69
N ARG A 111 -7.84 -12.15 -5.70
CA ARG A 111 -8.17 -12.80 -6.99
C ARG A 111 -6.92 -13.21 -7.77
N TYR A 112 -5.88 -12.39 -7.77
CA TYR A 112 -4.61 -12.69 -8.41
C TYR A 112 -3.85 -13.78 -7.65
N LEU A 113 -3.92 -13.79 -6.31
CA LEU A 113 -3.37 -14.90 -5.52
C LEU A 113 -4.01 -16.24 -5.91
N HIS A 114 -5.34 -16.28 -6.07
CA HIS A 114 -6.00 -17.49 -6.56
C HIS A 114 -5.47 -17.92 -7.93
N LYS A 115 -5.33 -16.99 -8.89
CA LYS A 115 -4.75 -17.31 -10.21
C LYS A 115 -3.31 -17.81 -10.11
N ALA A 116 -2.48 -17.16 -9.29
CA ALA A 116 -1.08 -17.52 -9.09
C ALA A 116 -0.95 -18.96 -8.60
N ILE A 117 -1.80 -19.38 -7.64
CA ILE A 117 -1.80 -20.75 -7.12
C ILE A 117 -2.36 -21.73 -8.15
N SER A 118 -3.51 -21.43 -8.76
CA SER A 118 -4.17 -22.33 -9.71
C SER A 118 -3.36 -22.57 -10.98
N ARG A 119 -2.54 -21.59 -11.40
CA ARG A 119 -1.75 -21.64 -12.62
C ARG A 119 -0.25 -21.80 -12.38
N LEU A 120 0.18 -21.83 -11.12
CA LEU A 120 1.60 -21.79 -10.73
C LEU A 120 2.35 -20.61 -11.39
N ASP A 121 1.69 -19.44 -11.44
CA ASP A 121 2.20 -18.25 -12.11
C ASP A 121 2.98 -17.37 -11.11
N TYR A 122 4.29 -17.32 -11.28
CA TYR A 122 5.17 -16.53 -10.42
C TYR A 122 4.96 -15.02 -10.57
N SER A 123 4.61 -14.54 -11.77
CA SER A 123 4.43 -13.11 -12.03
C SER A 123 3.23 -12.56 -11.27
N GLU A 124 2.14 -13.32 -11.22
CA GLU A 124 0.94 -12.98 -10.44
C GLU A 124 1.22 -13.04 -8.92
N PHE A 125 2.08 -13.96 -8.49
CA PHE A 125 2.51 -14.03 -7.09
C PHE A 125 3.35 -12.82 -6.67
N GLU A 126 4.29 -12.39 -7.53
CA GLU A 126 5.12 -11.21 -7.31
C GLU A 126 4.25 -9.94 -7.22
N LEU A 127 3.30 -9.78 -8.15
CA LEU A 127 2.34 -8.67 -8.16
C LEU A 127 1.54 -8.58 -6.86
N VAL A 128 1.05 -9.70 -6.34
CA VAL A 128 0.33 -9.76 -5.06
C VAL A 128 1.22 -9.31 -3.91
N THR A 129 2.47 -9.79 -3.88
CA THR A 129 3.44 -9.48 -2.83
C THR A 129 3.82 -8.00 -2.84
N GLU A 130 4.08 -7.42 -4.02
CA GLU A 130 4.36 -5.99 -4.19
C GLU A 130 3.16 -5.14 -3.76
N SER A 131 1.95 -5.48 -4.23
CA SER A 131 0.72 -4.77 -3.86
C SER A 131 0.45 -4.80 -2.36
N LEU A 132 0.73 -5.91 -1.69
CA LEU A 132 0.61 -6.05 -0.24
C LEU A 132 1.60 -5.15 0.51
N ASN A 133 2.86 -5.12 0.06
CA ASN A 133 3.89 -4.27 0.64
C ASN A 133 3.58 -2.78 0.45
N GLU A 134 3.15 -2.36 -0.74
CA GLU A 134 2.74 -0.99 -1.03
C GLU A 134 1.53 -0.56 -0.18
N ARG A 135 0.52 -1.43 -0.04
CA ARG A 135 -0.64 -1.15 0.84
C ARG A 135 -0.20 -0.88 2.29
N LYS A 136 0.74 -1.67 2.81
CA LYS A 136 1.29 -1.49 4.16
C LYS A 136 2.04 -0.17 4.29
N LEU A 137 2.83 0.20 3.26
CA LEU A 137 3.54 1.46 3.22
C LEU A 137 2.57 2.66 3.18
N LEU A 138 1.51 2.58 2.37
CA LEU A 138 0.49 3.62 2.26
C LEU A 138 -0.28 3.84 3.55
N LEU A 139 -0.72 2.76 4.23
CA LEU A 139 -1.37 2.84 5.53
C LEU A 139 -0.47 3.51 6.59
N ARG A 140 0.84 3.26 6.52
CA ARG A 140 1.82 3.85 7.43
C ARG A 140 2.13 5.31 7.13
N ASN A 141 2.30 5.65 5.84
CA ASN A 141 2.77 6.97 5.42
C ASN A 141 1.63 7.99 5.27
N CYS A 142 0.41 7.52 5.01
CA CYS A 142 -0.74 8.38 4.73
C CYS A 142 -1.96 8.00 5.60
N PRO A 143 -1.83 7.95 6.95
CA PRO A 143 -2.89 7.45 7.84
C PRO A 143 -4.17 8.30 7.79
N ASN A 144 -4.07 9.58 7.42
CA ASN A 144 -5.23 10.47 7.31
C ASN A 144 -5.98 10.33 5.96
N MET A 145 -5.39 9.66 4.98
CA MET A 145 -5.97 9.49 3.63
C MET A 145 -6.32 8.03 3.34
N VAL A 146 -5.57 7.08 3.90
CA VAL A 146 -5.73 5.65 3.65
C VAL A 146 -6.15 4.97 4.94
N ASN A 147 -7.33 4.36 4.92
CA ASN A 147 -7.90 3.65 6.05
C ASN A 147 -8.11 2.18 5.73
N SER A 148 -8.05 1.37 6.79
CA SER A 148 -8.35 -0.05 6.74
C SER A 148 -9.86 -0.28 6.54
N LEU A 149 -10.24 -1.03 5.50
CA LEU A 149 -11.64 -1.34 5.19
C LEU A 149 -11.85 -2.86 5.15
N PRO A 150 -12.55 -3.45 6.13
CA PRO A 150 -12.95 -4.86 6.08
C PRO A 150 -13.92 -5.13 4.93
N ILE A 151 -13.69 -6.20 4.17
CA ILE A 151 -14.57 -6.66 3.09
C ILE A 151 -15.16 -8.01 3.50
N LEU A 152 -16.49 -8.14 3.39
CA LEU A 152 -17.17 -9.42 3.59
C LEU A 152 -17.07 -10.28 2.33
N LEU A 153 -16.63 -11.53 2.47
CA LEU A 153 -16.64 -12.53 1.40
C LEU A 153 -17.71 -13.58 1.72
N PRO A 154 -18.94 -13.43 1.20
CA PRO A 154 -20.02 -14.34 1.54
C PRO A 154 -19.76 -15.73 0.94
N CYS A 155 -19.98 -16.76 1.74
CA CYS A 155 -19.80 -18.16 1.42
C CYS A 155 -21.16 -18.83 1.21
N THR A 156 -21.26 -19.65 0.17
CA THR A 156 -22.49 -20.38 -0.21
C THR A 156 -22.68 -21.69 0.56
N GLY A 157 -21.60 -22.26 1.08
CA GLY A 157 -21.62 -23.51 1.85
C GLY A 157 -20.25 -23.85 2.43
N PHE A 158 -20.16 -25.05 3.01
CA PHE A 158 -18.94 -25.50 3.70
C PHE A 158 -17.72 -25.51 2.78
N ARG A 159 -17.80 -26.15 1.61
CA ARG A 159 -16.68 -26.24 0.66
C ARG A 159 -16.12 -24.86 0.30
N ASP A 160 -17.01 -23.92 -0.02
CA ASP A 160 -16.66 -22.54 -0.38
C ASP A 160 -15.93 -21.84 0.78
N PHE A 161 -16.46 -21.96 2.00
CA PHE A 161 -15.81 -21.47 3.21
C PHE A 161 -14.39 -22.03 3.39
N PHE A 162 -14.18 -23.34 3.20
CA PHE A 162 -12.83 -23.93 3.33
C PHE A 162 -11.83 -23.35 2.32
N PHE A 163 -12.23 -23.22 1.05
CA PHE A 163 -11.36 -22.65 0.02
C PHE A 163 -11.05 -21.17 0.29
N GLN A 164 -12.05 -20.38 0.69
CA GLN A 164 -11.85 -18.98 1.01
C GLN A 164 -10.96 -18.81 2.26
N ALA A 165 -11.22 -19.58 3.33
CA ALA A 165 -10.40 -19.55 4.55
C ALA A 165 -8.94 -19.93 4.26
N PHE A 166 -8.71 -20.96 3.45
CA PHE A 166 -7.35 -21.35 3.04
C PHE A 166 -6.67 -20.25 2.22
N GLY A 167 -7.37 -19.66 1.26
CA GLY A 167 -6.85 -18.54 0.45
C GLY A 167 -6.49 -17.32 1.29
N LEU A 168 -7.32 -16.98 2.28
CA LEU A 168 -7.07 -15.89 3.22
C LEU A 168 -5.90 -16.20 4.16
N ALA A 169 -5.77 -17.44 4.64
CA ALA A 169 -4.64 -17.84 5.47
C ALA A 169 -3.31 -17.73 4.72
N LEU A 170 -3.28 -18.15 3.46
CA LEU A 170 -2.10 -18.00 2.61
C LEU A 170 -1.82 -16.52 2.30
N TYR A 171 -2.86 -15.73 2.06
CA TYR A 171 -2.74 -14.29 1.85
C TYR A 171 -2.11 -13.57 3.06
N GLU A 172 -2.53 -13.95 4.28
CA GLU A 172 -1.95 -13.44 5.53
C GLU A 172 -0.47 -13.85 5.68
N LEU A 173 -0.15 -15.10 5.33
CA LEU A 173 1.23 -15.60 5.35
C LEU A 173 2.14 -14.79 4.42
N ILE A 174 1.68 -14.47 3.21
CA ILE A 174 2.45 -13.67 2.24
C ILE A 174 2.58 -12.23 2.69
N SER A 175 1.49 -11.65 3.24
CA SER A 175 1.47 -10.26 3.66
C SER A 175 2.43 -9.98 4.82
N LEU A 176 2.78 -11.00 5.63
CA LEU A 176 3.58 -10.87 6.86
C LEU A 176 3.09 -9.72 7.76
N ASP A 177 1.80 -9.41 7.66
CA ASP A 177 1.14 -8.31 8.31
C ASP A 177 -0.15 -8.83 8.91
N ARG A 178 -0.25 -8.73 10.24
CA ARG A 178 -1.43 -9.19 11.00
C ARG A 178 -2.35 -8.03 11.38
N SER A 179 -2.18 -6.86 10.76
CA SER A 179 -3.00 -5.68 11.03
C SER A 179 -4.49 -5.92 10.80
N MET A 180 -4.84 -6.83 9.87
CA MET A 180 -6.21 -7.27 9.61
C MET A 180 -6.28 -8.78 9.46
N MET A 181 -6.46 -9.48 10.57
CA MET A 181 -6.74 -10.91 10.51
C MET A 181 -8.15 -11.15 9.95
N PRO A 182 -8.32 -12.14 9.04
CA PRO A 182 -9.63 -12.54 8.58
C PRO A 182 -10.48 -13.02 9.77
N LYS A 183 -11.74 -12.60 9.82
CA LYS A 183 -12.67 -12.95 10.89
C LYS A 183 -13.88 -13.63 10.30
N TYR A 184 -14.25 -14.77 10.88
CA TYR A 184 -15.49 -15.45 10.55
C TYR A 184 -16.71 -14.58 10.91
N ALA A 185 -17.66 -14.51 9.99
CA ALA A 185 -18.96 -13.87 10.16
C ALA A 185 -20.07 -14.92 10.03
N SER A 186 -20.82 -15.12 11.12
CA SER A 186 -21.99 -15.98 11.11
C SER A 186 -23.14 -15.34 10.32
N LYS A 187 -24.09 -16.17 9.86
CA LYS A 187 -25.30 -15.70 9.17
C LYS A 187 -26.02 -14.57 9.91
N LYS A 188 -26.15 -14.71 11.24
CA LYS A 188 -26.77 -13.71 12.12
C LYS A 188 -26.00 -12.38 12.05
N LYS A 189 -24.68 -12.42 12.23
CA LYS A 189 -23.82 -11.22 12.19
C LYS A 189 -23.82 -10.54 10.83
N ILE A 190 -23.83 -11.32 9.73
CA ILE A 190 -23.94 -10.76 8.37
C ILE A 190 -25.28 -10.06 8.19
N THR A 191 -26.38 -10.64 8.68
CA THR A 191 -27.72 -10.03 8.58
C THR A 191 -27.81 -8.74 9.39
N GLU A 192 -27.15 -8.67 10.55
CA GLU A 192 -27.05 -7.45 11.37
C GLU A 192 -26.23 -6.35 10.67
N LEU A 193 -25.10 -6.70 10.03
CA LEU A 193 -24.23 -5.75 9.34
C LEU A 193 -24.75 -5.34 7.96
N PHE A 194 -25.44 -6.23 7.26
CA PHE A 194 -25.90 -6.08 5.87
C PHE A 194 -27.36 -6.55 5.72
N PRO A 195 -28.34 -5.79 6.26
CA PRO A 195 -29.74 -6.23 6.33
C PRO A 195 -30.40 -6.46 4.97
N TYR A 196 -29.89 -5.83 3.91
CA TYR A 196 -30.42 -5.96 2.54
C TYR A 196 -29.75 -7.09 1.73
N MET A 197 -28.84 -7.85 2.32
CA MET A 197 -28.17 -8.97 1.63
C MET A 197 -29.13 -10.16 1.49
N ASN A 198 -29.17 -10.78 0.31
CA ASN A 198 -30.00 -11.97 0.08
C ASN A 198 -29.41 -13.21 0.77
N MET A 199 -29.83 -13.45 2.01
CA MET A 199 -29.33 -14.53 2.86
C MET A 199 -29.85 -15.93 2.51
N ASN A 200 -30.68 -16.09 1.48
CA ASN A 200 -31.10 -17.40 0.99
C ASN A 200 -30.00 -18.08 0.17
N LYS A 201 -29.05 -17.29 -0.38
CA LYS A 201 -27.93 -17.80 -1.18
C LYS A 201 -26.66 -18.05 -0.38
N PHE A 202 -26.56 -17.55 0.84
CA PHE A 202 -25.32 -17.55 1.62
C PHE A 202 -25.54 -18.14 3.01
N SER A 203 -24.56 -18.92 3.48
CA SER A 203 -24.57 -19.57 4.79
C SER A 203 -23.78 -18.80 5.84
N ASN A 204 -22.66 -18.18 5.45
CA ASN A 204 -21.65 -17.58 6.31
C ASN A 204 -20.71 -16.69 5.47
N GLY A 205 -19.64 -16.15 6.06
CA GLY A 205 -18.60 -15.39 5.37
C GLY A 205 -17.46 -14.98 6.29
#